data_AF-A0A7V9D567-F1
#
_entry.id   AF-A0A7V9D567-F1
#
_cell.length_a   1.000
_cell.length_b   1.000
_cell.length_c   1.000
_cell.angle_alpha   90.00
_cell.angle_beta   90.00
_cell.angle_gamma   90.00
#
_symmetry.space_group_name_H-M   'P 1'
#
loop_
_entity.id
_entity.type
_entity.pdbx_description
1 polymer ?
#
loop_
_entity_poly.entity_id
_entity_poly.type
_entity_poly.pdbx_seq_one_letter_code
_entity_poly.pdbx_strand_id
1 'polypeptide(L)'
;MPTRVLGNISLSNFVRGPAKYFDLGYNVAATAQRQGLMTEAASGVIRYDFAKVELLRVSAAYLPHNRHSARLLERLEFTGEGNPREL
;
A
#
# COMPACT_ATOMS: atom_id res chain seq x y z
N MET A 1 24.53 5.79 -2.55
CA MET A 1 23.14 6.10 -2.94
C MET A 1 22.74 5.16 -4.05
N PRO A 2 21.52 4.59 -4.06
CA PRO A 2 21.07 3.76 -5.17
C PRO A 2 21.14 4.57 -6.48
N THR A 3 21.64 3.95 -7.54
CA THR A 3 21.83 4.60 -8.85
C THR A 3 20.56 4.57 -9.70
N ARG A 4 19.54 3.84 -9.28
CA ARG A 4 18.26 3.70 -9.99
C ARG A 4 17.11 3.51 -9.00
N VAL A 5 16.06 4.29 -9.19
CA VAL A 5 14.78 4.15 -8.47
C VAL A 5 13.83 3.32 -9.32
N LEU A 6 13.33 2.21 -8.77
CA LEU A 6 12.44 1.27 -9.48
C LEU A 6 10.98 1.43 -9.12
N GLY A 7 10.65 2.26 -8.14
CA GLY A 7 9.30 2.48 -7.66
C GLY A 7 9.28 3.40 -6.45
N ASN A 8 8.08 3.71 -6.00
CA ASN A 8 7.84 4.56 -4.85
C ASN A 8 6.70 4.00 -4.01
N ILE A 9 6.80 4.19 -2.69
CA ILE A 9 5.69 4.04 -1.75
C ILE A 9 5.47 5.41 -1.11
N SER A 10 4.23 5.86 -1.06
CA SER A 10 3.83 7.12 -0.45
C SER A 10 2.82 6.86 0.66
N LEU A 11 3.02 7.52 1.79
CA LEU A 11 2.05 7.52 2.89
C LEU A 11 1.38 8.89 2.93
N SER A 12 0.06 8.91 2.96
CA SER A 12 -0.73 10.15 2.96
C SER A 12 -1.91 10.06 3.92
N ASN A 13 -2.56 11.20 4.18
CA ASN A 13 -3.79 11.25 4.99
C ASN A 13 -3.62 10.67 6.41
N PHE A 14 -2.54 11.07 7.09
CA PHE A 14 -2.27 10.61 8.44
C PHE A 14 -3.31 11.17 9.44
N VAL A 15 -4.08 10.28 10.04
CA VAL A 15 -4.96 10.59 11.16
C VAL A 15 -4.34 10.00 12.42
N ARG A 16 -4.10 10.83 13.43
CA ARG A 16 -3.49 10.41 14.73
C ARG A 16 -4.49 10.39 15.89
N GLY A 17 -5.73 10.79 15.65
CA GLY A 17 -6.83 10.72 16.62
C GLY A 17 -7.28 9.26 16.88
N PRO A 18 -8.45 9.05 17.48
CA PRO A 18 -8.92 7.71 17.88
C PRO A 18 -8.92 6.66 16.77
N ALA A 19 -9.06 7.06 15.50
CA ALA A 19 -9.08 6.16 14.35
C ALA A 19 -7.69 5.69 13.86
N LYS A 20 -6.61 6.42 14.17
CA LYS A 20 -5.20 6.12 13.80
C LYS A 20 -4.97 5.37 12.47
N TYR A 21 -4.96 6.09 11.34
CA TYR A 21 -4.75 5.47 10.01
C TYR A 21 -3.97 6.36 9.01
N PHE A 22 -3.57 5.76 7.89
CA PHE A 22 -3.10 6.46 6.69
C PHE A 22 -3.52 5.72 5.40
N ASP A 23 -3.37 6.41 4.27
CA ASP A 23 -3.55 5.85 2.93
C ASP A 23 -2.19 5.53 2.28
N LEU A 24 -2.03 4.28 1.85
CA LEU A 24 -0.87 3.73 1.15
C LEU A 24 -1.03 3.90 -0.37
N GLY A 25 -0.17 4.71 -0.97
CA GLY A 25 0.01 4.78 -2.41
C GLY A 25 1.30 4.09 -2.85
N TYR A 26 1.32 3.51 -4.05
CA TYR A 26 2.52 2.86 -4.57
C TYR A 26 2.58 2.86 -6.10
N ASN A 27 3.80 2.81 -6.63
CA ASN A 27 4.08 2.58 -8.05
C ASN A 27 5.39 1.83 -8.23
N VAL A 28 5.50 1.08 -9.32
CA VAL A 28 6.72 0.37 -9.70
C VAL A 28 6.90 0.49 -11.21
N ALA A 29 8.15 0.66 -11.65
CA ALA A 29 8.52 0.75 -13.04
C ALA A 29 8.03 -0.50 -13.80
N ALA A 30 7.54 -0.30 -15.02
CA ALA A 30 7.00 -1.39 -15.84
C ALA A 30 7.99 -2.56 -16.00
N THR A 31 9.29 -2.25 -16.16
CA THR A 31 10.38 -3.24 -16.28
C THR A 31 10.66 -4.02 -15.00
N ALA A 32 10.12 -3.57 -13.86
CA ALA A 32 10.33 -4.14 -12.53
C ALA A 32 9.04 -4.75 -11.93
N GLN A 33 7.97 -4.82 -12.71
CA GLN A 33 6.72 -5.46 -12.29
C GLN A 33 6.87 -6.98 -12.15
N ARG A 34 5.99 -7.60 -11.35
CA ARG A 34 5.86 -9.07 -11.16
C ARG A 34 7.09 -9.78 -10.56
N GLN A 35 8.08 -9.03 -10.06
CA GLN A 35 9.26 -9.58 -9.39
C GLN A 35 9.12 -9.65 -7.86
N GLY A 36 7.96 -9.30 -7.31
CA GLY A 36 7.72 -9.28 -5.86
C GLY A 36 8.24 -8.03 -5.13
N LEU A 37 9.00 -7.16 -5.81
CA LEU A 37 9.62 -5.96 -5.23
C LEU A 37 8.65 -5.08 -4.44
N MET A 38 7.46 -4.79 -4.99
CA MET A 38 6.47 -3.96 -4.29
C MET A 38 5.83 -4.68 -3.10
N THR A 39 5.70 -6.01 -3.16
CA THR A 39 5.20 -6.80 -2.02
C THR A 39 6.20 -6.74 -0.87
N GLU A 40 7.48 -6.90 -1.15
CA GLU A 40 8.54 -6.79 -0.15
C GLU A 40 8.60 -5.38 0.46
N ALA A 41 8.65 -4.35 -0.39
CA ALA A 41 8.74 -2.96 0.05
C ALA A 41 7.51 -2.54 0.88
N ALA A 42 6.29 -2.83 0.42
CA ALA A 42 5.07 -2.49 1.15
C ALA A 42 4.93 -3.27 2.46
N SER A 43 5.32 -4.54 2.49
CA SER A 43 5.34 -5.34 3.73
C SER A 43 6.26 -4.71 4.78
N GLY A 44 7.43 -4.22 4.36
CA GLY A 44 8.37 -3.54 5.26
C GLY A 44 7.79 -2.26 5.87
N VAL A 45 7.15 -1.44 5.03
CA VAL A 45 6.48 -0.19 5.46
C VAL A 45 5.35 -0.51 6.44
N ILE A 46 4.43 -1.41 6.07
CA ILE A 46 3.29 -1.80 6.91
C ILE A 46 3.76 -2.34 8.27
N ARG A 47 4.76 -3.24 8.29
CA ARG A 47 5.30 -3.77 9.55
C ARG A 47 5.90 -2.69 10.44
N TYR A 48 6.66 -1.76 9.85
CA TYR A 48 7.24 -0.65 10.58
C TYR A 48 6.14 0.23 11.21
N ASP A 49 5.13 0.58 10.42
CA ASP A 49 4.06 1.48 10.84
C ASP A 49 3.19 0.89 11.96
N PHE A 50 2.84 -0.40 11.89
CA PHE A 50 2.14 -1.07 12.99
C PHE A 50 3.01 -1.20 14.24
N ALA A 51 4.30 -1.50 14.11
CA ALA A 51 5.18 -1.72 15.25
C ALA A 51 5.65 -0.44 15.95
N LYS A 52 5.73 0.69 15.23
CA LYS A 52 6.32 1.94 15.74
C LYS A 52 5.34 3.10 15.86
N VAL A 53 4.32 3.14 15.03
CA VAL A 53 3.36 4.26 14.98
C VAL A 53 2.04 3.90 15.69
N GLU A 54 1.87 2.64 16.10
CA GLU A 54 0.68 2.12 16.81
C GLU A 54 -0.64 2.45 16.08
N LEU A 55 -0.63 2.32 14.76
CA LEU A 55 -1.81 2.56 13.94
C LEU A 55 -2.82 1.43 14.09
N LEU A 56 -4.10 1.77 13.90
CA LEU A 56 -5.19 0.80 13.90
C LEU A 56 -5.49 0.26 12.51
N ARG A 57 -5.23 1.05 11.46
CA ARG A 57 -5.61 0.70 10.09
C ARG A 57 -4.66 1.29 9.06
N VAL A 58 -4.45 0.55 7.98
CA VAL A 58 -3.84 1.03 6.74
C VAL A 58 -4.86 0.84 5.61
N SER A 59 -5.07 1.89 4.82
CA SER A 59 -5.98 1.87 3.68
C SER A 59 -5.21 1.94 2.36
N ALA A 60 -5.73 1.33 1.31
CA ALA A 60 -5.20 1.46 -0.05
C ALA A 60 -6.34 1.35 -1.05
N ALA A 61 -6.23 2.06 -2.18
CA ALA A 61 -7.21 2.02 -3.25
C ALA A 61 -6.55 1.71 -4.58
N TYR A 62 -7.28 1.04 -5.47
CA TYR A 62 -6.84 0.75 -6.82
C TYR A 62 -7.99 0.85 -7.82
N LEU A 63 -7.67 1.12 -9.08
CA LEU A 63 -8.64 1.12 -10.16
C LEU A 63 -9.14 -0.31 -10.42
N PRO A 64 -10.45 -0.56 -10.61
CA PRO A 64 -10.99 -1.92 -10.73
C PRO A 64 -10.34 -2.80 -11.82
N HIS A 65 -9.89 -2.21 -12.92
CA HIS A 65 -9.19 -2.93 -14.00
C HIS A 65 -7.73 -3.26 -13.68
N ASN A 66 -7.15 -2.68 -12.63
CA ASN A 66 -5.77 -2.92 -12.22
C ASN A 66 -5.64 -4.20 -11.39
N ARG A 67 -5.65 -5.33 -12.09
CA ARG A 67 -5.49 -6.68 -11.50
C ARG A 67 -4.14 -6.87 -10.80
N HIS A 68 -3.13 -6.04 -11.10
CA HIS A 68 -1.83 -6.09 -10.45
C HIS A 68 -1.90 -5.55 -9.03
N SER A 69 -2.52 -4.39 -8.86
CA SER A 69 -2.76 -3.80 -7.55
C SER A 69 -3.68 -4.68 -6.70
N ALA A 70 -4.76 -5.22 -7.28
CA ALA A 70 -5.65 -6.13 -6.57
C ALA A 70 -4.89 -7.30 -5.91
N ARG A 71 -4.12 -8.06 -6.72
CA ARG A 71 -3.32 -9.19 -6.22
C ARG A 71 -2.23 -8.80 -5.24
N LEU A 72 -1.69 -7.59 -5.36
CA LEU A 72 -0.70 -7.09 -4.41
C LEU A 72 -1.36 -6.87 -3.04
N LEU A 73 -2.51 -6.19 -3.01
CA LEU A 73 -3.24 -5.92 -1.76
C LEU A 73 -3.75 -7.21 -1.11
N GLU A 74 -4.25 -8.16 -1.90
CA GLU A 74 -4.61 -9.51 -1.41
C GLU A 74 -3.42 -10.20 -0.71
N ARG A 75 -2.22 -10.14 -1.29
CA ARG A 75 -0.99 -10.71 -0.69
C ARG A 75 -0.51 -9.98 0.56
N LEU A 76 -0.86 -8.70 0.70
CA LEU A 76 -0.60 -7.90 1.88
C LEU A 76 -1.74 -8.01 2.90
N GLU A 77 -2.67 -8.95 2.70
CA GLU A 77 -3.79 -9.27 3.60
C GLU A 77 -4.76 -8.10 3.81
N PHE A 78 -4.85 -7.18 2.84
CA PHE A 78 -5.89 -6.15 2.86
C PHE A 78 -7.26 -6.80 2.65
N THR A 79 -8.22 -6.36 3.44
CA THR A 79 -9.63 -6.74 3.26
C THR A 79 -10.33 -5.66 2.43
N GLY A 80 -10.98 -6.05 1.33
CA GLY A 80 -11.67 -5.11 0.45
C GLY A 80 -12.96 -4.57 1.08
N GLU A 81 -13.10 -3.24 1.13
CA GLU A 81 -14.29 -2.57 1.69
C GLU A 81 -15.37 -2.25 0.63
N GLY A 82 -15.09 -2.52 -0.66
CA GLY A 82 -16.01 -2.24 -1.77
C GLY A 82 -15.70 -0.93 -2.51
N ASN A 83 -16.50 -0.64 -3.54
CA ASN A 83 -16.39 0.59 -4.34
C ASN A 83 -17.10 1.75 -3.62
N PRO A 84 -16.41 2.85 -3.25
CA PRO A 84 -17.04 3.96 -2.53
C PRO A 84 -18.18 4.65 -3.27
N ARG A 85 -18.29 4.48 -4.59
CA ARG A 85 -19.41 5.03 -5.39
C ARG A 85 -20.67 4.18 -5.36
N GLU A 86 -20.57 2.94 -4.86
CA GLU A 86 -21.66 1.96 -4.79
C GLU A 86 -22.11 1.71 -3.35
N LEU A 87 -21.61 2.50 -2.38
CA LEU A 87 -21.98 2.49 -0.97
C LEU A 87 -22.90 3.69 -0.63
#